data_AF-A0A972C9B5-F1
#
_entry.id   AF-A0A972C9B5-F1
#
_cell.length_a   1.000
_cell.length_b   1.000
_cell.length_c   1.000
_cell.angle_alpha   90.00
_cell.angle_beta   90.00
_cell.angle_gamma   90.00
#
_symmetry.space_group_name_H-M   'P 1'
#
loop_
_entity.id
_entity.type
_entity.pdbx_description
1 polymer ?
#
loop_
_entity_poly.entity_id
_entity_poly.type
_entity_poly.pdbx_seq_one_letter_code
_entity_poly.pdbx_strand_id
1 'polypeptide(L)' 'MNLLMLGIGIYILGFIITVISAGIFDTTGQSSYYYGIIFSILYLSAIVGVSTSLILRELRKKDSS' A
#
# COMPACT_ATOMS: atom_id res chain seq x y z
N MET A 1 -14.03 15.12 -4.80
CA MET A 1 -13.57 13.84 -4.20
C MET A 1 -12.05 13.85 -4.21
N ASN A 2 -11.42 13.87 -3.04
CA ASN A 2 -10.00 14.22 -2.88
C ASN A 2 -9.11 13.12 -3.49
N LEU A 3 -8.10 13.45 -4.30
CA LEU A 3 -7.22 12.48 -4.98
C LEU A 3 -6.58 11.48 -4.00
N LEU A 4 -6.28 11.94 -2.78
CA LEU A 4 -5.80 11.10 -1.68
C LEU A 4 -6.81 10.04 -1.25
N MET A 5 -8.10 10.40 -1.20
CA MET A 5 -9.17 9.49 -0.82
C MET A 5 -9.39 8.40 -1.87
N LEU A 6 -9.19 8.77 -3.14
CA LEU A 6 -9.22 7.83 -4.27
C LEU A 6 -8.00 6.89 -4.24
N GLY A 7 -6.81 7.41 -3.93
CA GLY A 7 -5.60 6.60 -3.72
C GLY A 7 -5.74 5.59 -2.57
N ILE A 8 -6.31 6.01 -1.45
CA ILE A 8 -6.61 5.13 -0.30
C ILE A 8 -7.62 4.05 -0.69
N GLY A 9 -8.65 4.38 -1.48
CA GLY A 9 -9.65 3.42 -1.95
C GLY A 9 -9.07 2.33 -2.85
N ILE A 10 -8.26 2.71 -3.84
CA ILE A 10 -7.56 1.77 -4.73
C ILE A 10 -6.61 0.87 -3.92
N TYR A 11 -5.94 1.44 -2.92
CA TYR A 11 -5.03 0.72 -2.05
C TYR A 11 -5.73 -0.35 -1.19
N ILE A 12 -6.86 0.00 -0.56
CA ILE A 12 -7.66 -0.93 0.24
C ILE A 12 -8.21 -2.05 -0.65
N LEU A 13 -8.69 -1.73 -1.85
CA LEU A 13 -9.15 -2.72 -2.82
C LEU A 13 -8.04 -3.68 -3.24
N GLY A 14 -6.84 -3.17 -3.55
CA GLY A 14 -5.68 -3.99 -3.88
C GLY A 14 -5.29 -4.94 -2.75
N PHE A 15 -5.28 -4.46 -1.51
CA PHE A 15 -5.01 -5.27 -0.33
C PHE A 15 -6.02 -6.42 -0.17
N ILE A 16 -7.32 -6.13 -0.28
CA ILE A 16 -8.38 -7.14 -0.15
C ILE A 16 -8.26 -8.21 -1.24
N ILE A 17 -8.04 -7.80 -2.49
CA ILE A 17 -7.88 -8.73 -3.63
C ILE A 17 -6.68 -9.65 -3.42
N THR A 18 -5.56 -9.11 -2.94
CA THR A 18 -4.36 -9.93 -2.71
C THR A 18 -4.52 -10.90 -1.55
N VAL A 19 -5.15 -10.48 -0.45
CA VAL A 19 -5.43 -11.39 0.69
C VAL A 19 -6.35 -12.53 0.27
N ILE A 20 -7.41 -12.23 -0.49
CA ILE A 20 -8.33 -13.24 -1.02
C ILE A 20 -7.59 -14.17 -2.00
N SER A 21 -6.80 -13.61 -2.91
CA SER A 21 -6.00 -14.39 -3.87
C SER A 21 -5.03 -15.33 -3.15
N ALA A 22 -4.28 -14.84 -2.17
CA ALA A 22 -3.34 -15.63 -1.39
C ALA A 22 -4.02 -16.80 -0.65
N GLY A 23 -5.24 -16.60 -0.13
CA GLY A 23 -6.02 -17.67 0.49
C GLY A 23 -6.56 -18.72 -0.48
N ILE A 24 -6.78 -18.37 -1.76
CA ILE A 24 -7.24 -19.31 -2.80
C ILE A 24 -6.08 -20.16 -3.34
N PHE A 25 -4.86 -19.61 -3.40
CA PHE A 25 -3.65 -20.31 -3.88
C PHE A 25 -2.97 -21.18 -2.81
N ASP A 26 -3.58 -21.36 -1.64
CA ASP A 26 -3.04 -22.06 -0.47
C ASP A 26 -3.06 -23.60 -0.59
N THR A 27 -2.72 -24.15 -1.76
CA THR A 27 -2.65 -25.60 -1.98
C THR A 27 -1.23 -26.17 -1.82
N THR A 28 -0.21 -25.31 -1.71
CA THR A 28 1.20 -25.69 -1.50
C THR A 28 1.90 -24.67 -0.60
N GLY A 29 1.90 -24.92 0.71
CA GLY A 29 2.24 -23.99 1.81
C GLY A 29 3.63 -23.34 1.86
N GLN A 30 4.39 -23.29 0.75
CA GLN A 30 5.62 -22.50 0.65
C GLN A 30 5.49 -21.28 -0.26
N SER A 31 4.68 -21.34 -1.32
CA SER A 31 4.50 -20.20 -2.24
C SER A 31 3.74 -19.05 -1.59
N SER A 32 2.69 -19.37 -0.81
CA SER A 32 1.88 -18.40 -0.07
C SER A 32 2.69 -17.51 0.87
N TYR A 33 3.72 -18.07 1.53
CA TYR A 33 4.56 -17.34 2.48
C TYR A 33 5.47 -16.31 1.80
N TYR A 34 6.14 -16.68 0.70
CA TYR A 34 6.98 -15.75 -0.05
C TYR A 34 6.14 -14.64 -0.72
N TYR A 35 4.93 -14.96 -1.20
CA TYR A 35 4.00 -13.96 -1.69
C TYR A 35 3.58 -12.96 -0.60
N GLY A 36 3.31 -13.44 0.62
CA GLY A 36 3.00 -12.59 1.77
C GLY A 36 4.16 -11.64 2.13
N ILE A 37 5.41 -12.12 2.10
CA ILE A 37 6.60 -11.30 2.36
C ILE A 37 6.76 -10.21 1.30
N ILE A 38 6.73 -10.57 0.03
CA ILE A 38 6.89 -9.62 -1.08
C ILE A 38 5.78 -8.57 -1.03
N PHE A 39 4.55 -8.99 -0.74
CA PHE A 39 3.42 -8.07 -0.60
C PHE A 39 3.57 -7.14 0.59
N SER A 40 4.03 -7.64 1.74
CA SER A 40 4.29 -6.83 2.94
C SER A 40 5.37 -5.76 2.69
N ILE A 41 6.42 -6.11 1.95
CA ILE A 41 7.48 -5.17 1.57
C ILE A 41 6.95 -4.08 0.63
N LEU A 42 6.17 -4.47 -0.39
CA LEU A 42 5.54 -3.52 -1.32
C LEU A 42 4.53 -2.62 -0.58
N TYR A 43 3.77 -3.17 0.35
CA TYR A 43 2.82 -2.46 1.20
C TYR A 43 3.52 -1.41 2.07
N LEU A 44 4.60 -1.79 2.76
CA LEU A 44 5.40 -0.89 3.60
C LEU A 44 6.04 0.23 2.76
N SER A 45 6.59 -0.11 1.60
CA SER A 45 7.18 0.85 0.66
C SER A 45 6.16 1.90 0.20
N ALA A 46 4.94 1.48 -0.12
CA ALA A 46 3.85 2.38 -0.49
C ALA A 46 3.47 3.33 0.66
N ILE A 47 3.36 2.84 1.90
CA ILE A 47 3.03 3.68 3.06
C ILE A 47 4.12 4.72 3.31
N VAL A 48 5.39 4.31 3.28
CA VAL A 48 6.52 5.22 3.47
C VAL A 48 6.54 6.28 2.37
N GLY A 49 6.32 5.88 1.12
CA GLY A 49 6.26 6.80 -0.02
C GLY A 49 5.15 7.85 0.12
N VAL A 50 3.93 7.40 0.44
CA VAL A 50 2.77 8.30 0.63
C VAL A 50 3.01 9.23 1.83
N SER A 51 3.49 8.71 2.96
CA SER A 51 3.75 9.50 4.16
C SER A 51 4.81 10.56 3.92
N THR A 52 5.90 10.20 3.25
CA THR A 52 6.99 11.12 2.88
C THR A 52 6.48 12.22 1.95
N SER A 53 5.64 11.86 0.96
CA SER A 53 5.05 12.82 0.03
C SER A 53 4.12 13.81 0.74
N LEU A 54 3.34 13.35 1.74
CA LEU A 54 2.51 14.21 2.58
C LEU A 54 3.34 15.17 3.43
N ILE A 55 4.41 14.67 4.07
CA ILE A 55 5.33 15.49 4.87
C ILE A 55 5.99 16.57 4.00
N LEU A 56 6.52 16.19 2.83
CA LEU A 56 7.10 17.12 1.87
C LEU A 56 6.10 18.18 1.41
N ARG A 57 4.85 17.77 1.15
CA ARG A 57 3.80 18.69 0.75
C ARG A 57 3.54 19.75 1.82
N GLU A 58 3.52 19.34 3.10
CA GLU A 58 3.23 20.25 4.20
C GLU A 58 4.42 21.16 4.54
N LEU A 59 5.65 20.64 4.45
CA LEU A 59 6.88 21.46 4.54
C LEU A 59 6.92 22.53 3.44
N ARG A 60 6.65 22.15 2.18
CA ARG A 60 6.63 23.08 1.05
C ARG A 60 5.59 24.17 1.22
N LYS A 61 4.44 23.83 1.79
CA LYS A 61 3.35 24.76 2.08
C LYS A 61 3.71 25.74 3.20
N LYS A 62 4.50 25.30 4.17
CA LYS A 62 5.03 26.13 5.27
C LYS A 62 6.12 27.11 4.82
N ASP A 63 6.99 26.69 3.90
CA ASP A 63 8.04 27.55 3.31
C ASP A 63 7.49 28.58 2.30
N SER A 64 6.29 28.36 1.76
CA SER A 64 5.65 29.26 0.79
C SER A 64 4.71 30.29 1.45
N SER A 65 4.68 30.38 2.78
CA SER A 65 3.89 31.33 3.57
C SER A 65 4.80 32.25 4.38
#